data_AF-A0A178IJJ3-F1
#
_entry.id   AF-A0A178IJJ3-F1
#
_cell.length_a   1.000
_cell.length_b   1.000
_cell.length_c   1.000
_cell.angle_alpha   90.00
_cell.angle_beta   90.00
_cell.angle_gamma   90.00
#
_symmetry.space_group_name_H-M   'P 1'
#
loop_
_entity.id
_entity.type
_entity.pdbx_description
1 polymer ?
#
loop_
_entity_poly.entity_id
_entity_poly.type
_entity_poly.pdbx_seq_one_letter_code
_entity_poly.pdbx_strand_id
1 'polypeptide(L)'
;MPLSWLPVFCAFRIPGGEFPQLLPVMRHRNLHRILTACACLFSLFALPGSRLRAETVPSFSAAADLGEGLRYLRINNIDTDGAALQAALSQPAPLVIDLRAAAAPRDGGVAGFAGRTAHDPAPLRLLLVNAGTPAGLLRAFALPAPGWLTLGPATPGLAVDIAVSASVEADRRAVAALAAGTPPEKLLNRQPEKNRYDEAALIRDYTNQPAEAPAPAGHTSNDGTESAPPGASAAQPDADAAESPPADAVLQRARDIHRALLALKKIP
;
A
#
# COMPACT_ATOMS: atom_id res chain seq x y z
N MET A 1 -1.05 27.52 47.43
CA MET A 1 -0.06 26.51 47.86
C MET A 1 0.41 25.75 46.63
N PRO A 2 1.67 25.90 46.20
CA PRO A 2 2.16 25.21 45.00
C PRO A 2 2.81 23.87 45.37
N LEU A 3 2.37 22.79 44.73
CA LEU A 3 3.02 21.48 44.77
C LEU A 3 3.91 21.36 43.53
N SER A 4 5.22 21.50 43.76
CA SER A 4 6.30 21.28 42.80
C SER A 4 6.51 19.78 42.56
N TRP A 5 6.50 19.37 41.29
CA TRP A 5 6.95 18.05 40.86
C TRP A 5 8.41 18.15 40.38
N LEU A 6 9.30 17.44 41.06
CA LEU A 6 10.69 17.22 40.64
C LEU A 6 10.77 15.94 39.80
N PRO A 7 11.53 15.90 38.69
CA PRO A 7 11.84 14.65 38.01
C PRO A 7 12.99 13.93 38.70
N VAL A 8 12.76 12.65 39.04
CA VAL A 8 13.78 11.71 39.49
C VAL A 8 14.57 11.22 38.28
N PHE A 9 15.83 11.64 38.17
CA PHE A 9 16.80 11.05 37.25
C PHE A 9 17.39 9.79 37.87
N CYS A 10 17.01 8.61 37.37
CA CYS A 10 17.75 7.38 37.64
C CYS A 10 19.04 7.38 36.82
N ALA A 11 20.16 7.71 37.47
CA ALA A 11 21.49 7.50 36.95
C ALA A 11 21.82 5.99 36.92
N PHE A 12 21.93 5.41 35.73
CA PHE A 12 22.43 4.05 35.55
C PHE A 12 23.96 4.07 35.59
N ARG A 13 24.53 3.68 36.74
CA ARG A 13 25.97 3.57 36.96
C ARG A 13 26.44 2.18 36.53
N ILE A 14 27.16 2.10 35.42
CA ILE A 14 27.90 0.89 35.02
C ILE A 14 29.24 0.89 35.77
N PRO A 15 29.54 -0.12 36.61
CA PRO A 15 30.83 -0.25 37.28
C PRO A 15 31.77 -1.15 36.49
N GLY A 16 33.02 -0.71 36.32
CA GLY A 16 34.18 -1.58 36.11
C GLY A 16 34.45 -2.00 34.67
N GLY A 17 35.51 -1.42 34.10
CA GLY A 17 36.03 -1.83 32.78
C GLY A 17 37.26 -1.02 32.42
N GLU A 18 38.31 -1.11 33.23
CA GLU A 18 39.65 -0.65 32.84
C GLU A 18 40.19 -1.57 31.73
N PHE A 19 40.42 -1.00 30.55
CA PHE A 19 41.33 -1.57 29.56
C PHE A 19 42.35 -0.51 29.19
N PRO A 20 43.60 -0.60 29.65
CA PRO A 20 44.70 -0.01 28.92
C PRO A 20 44.99 -0.92 27.73
N GLN A 21 45.31 -0.37 26.55
CA GLN A 21 46.35 -0.88 25.65
C GLN A 21 46.59 0.16 24.56
N LEU A 22 47.77 0.75 24.69
CA LEU A 22 48.48 1.60 23.75
C LEU A 22 48.54 0.94 22.37
N LEU A 23 48.01 1.61 21.35
CA LEU A 23 48.36 1.31 19.96
C LEU A 23 49.42 2.30 19.46
N PRO A 24 50.51 1.83 18.84
CA PRO A 24 51.60 2.67 18.38
C PRO A 24 51.21 3.50 17.16
N VAL A 25 51.59 4.79 17.21
CA VAL A 25 51.61 5.70 16.08
C VAL A 25 52.70 5.23 15.10
N MET A 26 52.32 4.50 14.06
CA MET A 26 53.19 4.29 12.89
C MET A 26 53.05 5.46 11.92
N ARG A 27 54.06 6.35 11.96
CA ARG A 27 54.35 7.33 10.89
C ARG A 27 54.83 6.59 9.64
N HIS A 28 53.93 6.34 8.68
CA HIS A 28 54.33 6.01 7.32
C HIS A 28 54.60 7.29 6.51
N ARG A 29 55.81 7.85 6.67
CA ARG A 29 56.44 8.63 5.59
C ARG A 29 56.91 7.60 4.55
N ASN A 30 56.62 7.84 3.27
CA ASN A 30 57.04 7.06 2.07
C ASN A 30 56.00 6.13 1.42
N LEU A 31 54.74 6.55 1.28
CA LEU A 31 53.79 5.91 0.35
C LEU A 31 53.44 6.75 -0.91
N HIS A 32 54.27 7.75 -1.24
CA HIS A 32 54.06 8.64 -2.40
C HIS A 32 54.97 8.36 -3.61
N ARG A 33 55.74 7.27 -3.61
CA ARG A 33 56.72 6.98 -4.68
C ARG A 33 56.54 5.65 -5.43
N ILE A 34 55.48 4.89 -5.16
CA ILE A 34 55.21 3.61 -5.86
C ILE A 34 53.88 3.66 -6.65
N LEU A 35 53.14 4.78 -6.62
CA LEU A 35 51.87 4.97 -7.34
C LEU A 35 51.99 5.83 -8.61
N THR A 36 53.17 5.82 -9.26
CA THR A 36 53.43 6.64 -10.47
C THR A 36 54.10 5.82 -11.58
N ALA A 37 53.78 4.53 -11.69
CA ALA A 37 54.28 3.66 -12.77
C ALA A 37 53.33 2.49 -13.07
N CYS A 38 52.02 2.74 -13.15
CA CYS A 38 51.02 1.82 -13.71
C CYS A 38 49.82 2.57 -14.29
N ALA A 39 50.05 3.77 -14.81
CA ALA A 39 49.06 4.58 -15.50
C ALA A 39 49.56 4.81 -16.94
N CYS A 40 49.50 3.78 -17.80
CA CYS A 40 49.69 3.95 -19.26
C CYS A 40 49.33 2.74 -20.14
N LEU A 41 48.72 1.65 -19.63
CA LEU A 41 48.59 0.44 -20.48
C LEU A 41 47.28 -0.35 -20.32
N PHE A 42 46.15 0.35 -20.20
CA PHE A 42 44.82 -0.26 -20.37
C PHE A 42 43.88 0.73 -21.11
N SER A 43 44.29 1.08 -22.32
CA SER A 43 43.52 1.96 -23.21
C SER A 43 43.31 1.31 -24.57
N LEU A 44 42.74 0.09 -24.64
CA LEU A 44 42.18 -0.42 -25.91
C LEU A 44 41.38 -1.73 -25.71
N PHE A 45 40.16 -1.65 -25.18
CA PHE A 45 39.11 -2.64 -25.47
C PHE A 45 37.75 -1.96 -25.30
N ALA A 46 37.35 -1.22 -26.33
CA ALA A 46 36.01 -0.67 -26.46
C ALA A 46 35.07 -1.77 -26.94
N LEU A 47 34.54 -2.56 -25.99
CA LEU A 47 33.34 -3.36 -26.23
C LEU A 47 32.13 -2.41 -26.19
N PRO A 48 31.17 -2.49 -27.14
CA PRO A 48 29.89 -1.81 -27.03
C PRO A 48 29.10 -2.50 -25.90
N GLY A 49 29.35 -2.04 -24.67
CA GLY A 49 28.55 -2.43 -23.52
C GLY A 49 27.12 -2.00 -23.77
N SER A 50 26.24 -2.98 -23.97
CA SER A 50 24.80 -2.84 -23.89
C SER A 50 24.48 -2.00 -22.66
N ARG A 51 24.19 -0.72 -22.87
CA ARG A 51 23.67 0.15 -21.82
C ARG A 51 22.31 -0.44 -21.46
N LEU A 52 22.29 -1.28 -20.41
CA LEU A 52 21.11 -1.46 -19.59
C LEU A 52 20.67 -0.05 -19.24
N ARG A 53 19.68 0.42 -19.97
CA ARG A 53 19.00 1.68 -19.71
C ARG A 53 18.43 1.47 -18.32
N ALA A 54 19.10 2.04 -17.31
CA ALA A 54 18.50 2.20 -16.01
C ALA A 54 17.19 2.92 -16.30
N GLU A 55 16.09 2.20 -16.24
CA GLU A 55 14.76 2.79 -16.28
C GLU A 55 14.73 3.71 -15.08
N THR A 56 14.91 5.00 -15.35
CA THR A 56 14.70 6.06 -14.38
C THR A 56 13.23 6.00 -14.05
N VAL A 57 12.86 5.17 -13.06
CA VAL A 57 11.52 5.13 -12.51
C VAL A 57 11.20 6.57 -12.11
N PRO A 58 10.14 7.17 -12.66
CA PRO A 58 9.81 8.55 -12.36
C PRO A 58 9.66 8.68 -10.84
N SER A 59 10.55 9.46 -10.24
CA SER A 59 10.41 9.86 -8.85
C SER A 59 9.20 10.78 -8.77
N PHE A 60 8.09 10.28 -8.24
CA PHE A 60 6.88 11.05 -7.99
C PHE A 60 7.15 11.99 -6.81
N SER A 61 7.80 13.13 -7.08
CA SER A 61 8.16 14.12 -6.05
C SER A 61 6.97 14.97 -5.60
N ALA A 62 5.84 14.93 -6.31
CA ALA A 62 4.63 15.68 -5.98
C ALA A 62 3.43 14.74 -5.76
N ALA A 63 2.62 15.05 -4.75
CA ALA A 63 1.38 14.34 -4.49
C ALA A 63 0.41 14.50 -5.68
N ALA A 64 -0.12 13.39 -6.18
CA ALA A 64 -1.10 13.35 -7.26
C ALA A 64 -2.48 13.85 -6.77
N ASP A 65 -3.28 14.40 -7.65
CA ASP A 65 -4.67 14.79 -7.35
C ASP A 65 -5.63 13.64 -7.69
N LEU A 66 -6.41 13.19 -6.70
CA LEU A 66 -7.47 12.20 -6.88
C LEU A 66 -8.85 12.83 -7.14
N GLY A 67 -8.90 14.15 -7.27
CA GLY A 67 -10.10 14.95 -7.47
C GLY A 67 -10.70 15.47 -6.17
N GLU A 68 -11.52 16.51 -6.30
CA GLU A 68 -12.22 17.17 -5.19
C GLU A 68 -11.28 17.66 -4.07
N GLY A 69 -10.00 17.95 -4.39
CA GLY A 69 -9.01 18.42 -3.43
C GLY A 69 -8.33 17.30 -2.61
N LEU A 70 -8.62 16.03 -2.88
CA LEU A 70 -7.96 14.90 -2.23
C LEU A 70 -6.61 14.61 -2.89
N ARG A 71 -5.53 14.80 -2.14
CA ARG A 71 -4.17 14.53 -2.61
C ARG A 71 -3.75 13.09 -2.31
N TYR A 72 -2.85 12.54 -3.09
CA TYR A 72 -2.30 11.20 -2.94
C TYR A 72 -0.78 11.21 -3.00
N LEU A 73 -0.14 10.65 -1.98
CA LEU A 73 1.29 10.49 -1.90
C LEU A 73 1.63 9.03 -1.58
N ARG A 74 2.43 8.38 -2.43
CA ARG A 74 3.00 7.07 -2.17
C ARG A 74 4.39 7.22 -1.58
N ILE A 75 4.67 6.49 -0.51
CA ILE A 75 5.98 6.40 0.13
C ILE A 75 6.58 5.05 -0.25
N ASN A 76 7.63 5.07 -1.05
CA ASN A 76 8.41 3.87 -1.38
C ASN A 76 9.53 3.69 -0.37
N ASN A 77 10.17 4.76 0.07
CA ASN A 77 11.19 4.74 1.11
C ASN A 77 11.15 6.05 1.89
N ILE A 78 10.89 5.99 3.20
CA ILE A 78 10.78 7.19 4.03
C ILE A 78 12.07 8.01 4.08
N ASP A 79 13.23 7.36 3.93
CA ASP A 79 14.53 8.04 3.98
C ASP A 79 14.73 8.96 2.76
N THR A 80 14.15 8.61 1.61
CA THR A 80 14.22 9.41 0.37
C THR A 80 12.99 10.30 0.19
N ASP A 81 11.82 9.81 0.59
CA ASP A 81 10.53 10.43 0.31
C ASP A 81 10.08 11.35 1.46
N GLY A 82 10.84 11.38 2.55
CA GLY A 82 10.51 12.11 3.77
C GLY A 82 10.30 13.61 3.57
N ALA A 83 11.08 14.24 2.69
CA ALA A 83 10.89 15.66 2.35
C ALA A 83 9.56 15.91 1.62
N ALA A 84 9.19 15.03 0.69
CA ALA A 84 7.90 15.11 -0.02
C ALA A 84 6.73 14.87 0.94
N LEU A 85 6.87 13.91 1.86
CA LEU A 85 5.89 13.67 2.92
C LEU A 85 5.72 14.88 3.83
N GLN A 86 6.82 15.47 4.30
CA GLN A 86 6.77 16.67 5.15
C GLN A 86 6.10 17.84 4.43
N ALA A 87 6.46 18.07 3.16
CA ALA A 87 5.83 19.10 2.35
C ALA A 87 4.33 18.86 2.16
N ALA A 88 3.90 17.61 1.99
CA ALA A 88 2.49 17.26 1.88
C ALA A 88 1.72 17.46 3.20
N LEU A 89 2.32 17.06 4.34
CA LEU A 89 1.72 17.20 5.67
C LEU A 89 1.55 18.67 6.10
N SER A 90 2.47 19.54 5.68
CA SER A 90 2.38 20.98 5.96
C SER A 90 1.20 21.68 5.28
N GLN A 91 0.56 21.06 4.28
CA GLN A 91 -0.61 21.64 3.62
C GLN A 91 -1.91 21.31 4.37
N PRO A 92 -2.83 22.28 4.54
CA PRO A 92 -4.12 22.08 5.20
C PRO A 92 -5.16 21.42 4.28
N ALA A 93 -4.74 20.48 3.42
CA ALA A 93 -5.61 19.79 2.46
C ALA A 93 -5.73 18.29 2.80
N PRO A 94 -6.86 17.62 2.52
CA PRO A 94 -6.99 16.17 2.67
C PRO A 94 -5.89 15.40 1.92
N LEU A 95 -5.36 14.35 2.54
CA LEU A 95 -4.22 13.59 1.99
C LEU A 95 -4.37 12.08 2.23
N VAL A 96 -4.19 11.31 1.17
CA VAL A 96 -3.95 9.87 1.19
C VAL A 96 -2.45 9.62 1.21
N ILE A 97 -1.98 8.85 2.18
CA ILE A 97 -0.58 8.42 2.30
C ILE A 97 -0.55 6.91 2.09
N ASP A 98 0.08 6.45 1.00
CA ASP A 98 0.22 5.02 0.71
C ASP A 98 1.56 4.49 1.20
N LEU A 99 1.50 3.62 2.23
CA LEU A 99 2.65 2.91 2.79
C LEU A 99 2.70 1.44 2.37
N ARG A 100 1.82 1.00 1.46
CA ARG A 100 1.84 -0.36 0.95
C ARG A 100 3.10 -0.54 0.10
N ALA A 101 3.85 -1.60 0.38
CA ALA A 101 5.17 -1.87 -0.19
C ALA A 101 6.27 -0.83 0.10
N ALA A 102 6.09 0.03 1.11
CA ALA A 102 7.18 0.89 1.58
C ALA A 102 8.35 0.05 2.12
N ALA A 103 9.57 0.45 1.80
CA ALA A 103 10.78 -0.13 2.36
C ALA A 103 10.87 0.12 3.86
N ALA A 104 11.51 -0.80 4.58
CA ALA A 104 11.77 -0.62 6.00
C ALA A 104 12.66 0.63 6.21
N PRO A 105 12.32 1.49 7.18
CA PRO A 105 13.11 2.67 7.48
C PRO A 105 14.47 2.26 8.03
N ARG A 106 15.52 3.02 7.71
CA ARG A 106 16.77 2.95 8.47
C ARG A 106 16.55 3.50 9.88
N ASP A 107 17.42 3.11 10.81
CA ASP A 107 17.34 3.56 12.19
C ASP A 107 17.25 5.10 12.27
N GLY A 108 16.18 5.61 12.90
CA GLY A 108 15.90 7.04 13.05
C GLY A 108 15.14 7.71 11.90
N GLY A 109 14.95 7.06 10.74
CA GLY A 109 14.31 7.65 9.56
C GLY A 109 12.85 8.10 9.76
N VAL A 110 12.17 7.57 10.77
CA VAL A 110 10.77 7.90 11.10
C VAL A 110 10.61 8.94 12.22
N ALA A 111 11.68 9.27 12.94
CA ALA A 111 11.61 10.14 14.12
C ALA A 111 11.16 11.58 13.78
N GLY A 112 11.42 12.02 12.55
CA GLY A 112 11.04 13.36 12.07
C GLY A 112 9.54 13.59 11.88
N PHE A 113 8.73 12.52 11.78
CA PHE A 113 7.29 12.64 11.49
C PHE A 113 6.41 12.60 12.75
N ALA A 114 7.03 12.47 13.93
CA ALA A 114 6.33 12.54 15.21
C ALA A 114 5.67 13.92 15.45
N GLY A 115 6.15 14.96 14.77
CA GLY A 115 5.52 16.28 14.73
C GLY A 115 4.42 16.34 13.67
N ARG A 116 3.24 15.79 13.98
CA ARG A 116 2.04 16.01 13.16
C ARG A 116 1.78 17.50 13.08
N THR A 117 1.60 18.02 11.87
CA THR A 117 1.29 19.44 11.68
C THR A 117 -0.01 19.75 12.39
N ALA A 118 0.07 20.62 13.40
CA ALA A 118 -1.09 21.14 14.10
C ALA A 118 -1.81 22.10 13.15
N HIS A 119 -2.81 21.58 12.46
CA HIS A 119 -3.80 22.38 11.76
C HIS A 119 -5.08 22.37 12.59
N ASP A 120 -5.74 23.52 12.69
CA ASP A 120 -7.05 23.65 13.34
C ASP A 120 -8.04 24.28 12.34
N PRO A 121 -9.06 23.54 11.87
CA PRO A 121 -9.33 22.12 12.18
C PRO A 121 -8.30 21.17 11.54
N ALA A 122 -8.08 20.01 12.16
CA ALA A 122 -7.17 19.00 11.64
C ALA A 122 -7.71 18.42 10.31
N PRO A 123 -6.96 18.50 9.21
CA PRO A 123 -7.39 17.99 7.92
C PRO A 123 -7.37 16.46 7.89
N LEU A 124 -8.21 15.88 7.04
CA LEU A 124 -8.30 14.43 6.88
C LEU A 124 -6.97 13.83 6.36
N ARG A 125 -6.52 12.75 6.99
CA ARG A 125 -5.32 11.97 6.66
C ARG A 125 -5.70 10.50 6.59
N LEU A 126 -5.59 9.92 5.41
CA LEU A 126 -5.97 8.52 5.13
C LEU A 126 -4.70 7.71 4.85
N LEU A 127 -4.36 6.80 5.75
CA LEU A 127 -3.15 5.99 5.66
C LEU A 127 -3.48 4.61 5.09
N LEU A 128 -2.87 4.24 3.97
CA LEU A 128 -3.07 2.94 3.34
C LEU A 128 -1.93 2.00 3.76
N VAL A 129 -2.30 0.87 4.36
CA VAL A 129 -1.38 -0.12 4.90
C VAL A 129 -1.81 -1.52 4.51
N ASN A 130 -0.87 -2.46 4.47
CA ASN A 130 -1.16 -3.88 4.30
C ASN A 130 -0.23 -4.74 5.16
N ALA A 131 -0.37 -6.06 5.10
CA ALA A 131 0.46 -6.98 5.88
C ALA A 131 1.96 -6.88 5.56
N GLY A 132 2.33 -6.33 4.40
CA GLY A 132 3.72 -6.07 4.00
C GLY A 132 4.29 -4.75 4.51
N THR A 133 3.47 -3.86 5.11
CA THR A 133 3.95 -2.58 5.61
C THR A 133 4.90 -2.81 6.80
N PRO A 134 6.14 -2.29 6.76
CA PRO A 134 7.10 -2.45 7.85
C PRO A 134 6.57 -1.99 9.20
N ALA A 135 6.75 -2.81 10.24
CA ALA A 135 6.28 -2.51 11.60
C ALA A 135 6.84 -1.19 12.15
N GLY A 136 8.05 -0.80 11.74
CA GLY A 136 8.63 0.50 12.10
C GLY A 136 7.82 1.70 11.59
N LEU A 137 7.29 1.61 10.36
CA LEU A 137 6.39 2.63 9.82
C LEU A 137 5.03 2.59 10.50
N LEU A 138 4.47 1.39 10.70
CA LEU A 138 3.20 1.25 11.43
C LEU A 138 3.30 1.93 12.80
N ARG A 139 4.36 1.68 13.58
CA ARG A 139 4.58 2.33 14.88
C ARG A 139 4.74 3.85 14.78
N ALA A 140 5.43 4.35 13.76
CA ALA A 140 5.60 5.79 13.56
C ALA A 140 4.26 6.51 13.32
N PHE A 141 3.32 5.83 12.65
CA PHE A 141 1.99 6.37 12.37
C PHE A 141 0.90 5.89 13.35
N ALA A 142 1.20 4.95 14.25
CA ALA A 142 0.25 4.30 15.16
C ALA A 142 -0.34 5.22 16.25
N LEU A 143 0.15 6.45 16.42
CA LEU A 143 -0.44 7.36 17.38
C LEU A 143 -1.82 7.83 16.89
N PRO A 144 -2.89 7.65 17.68
CA PRO A 144 -4.17 8.25 17.34
C PRO A 144 -4.01 9.76 17.34
N ALA A 145 -4.37 10.42 16.24
CA ALA A 145 -4.49 11.88 16.21
C ALA A 145 -5.77 12.25 15.46
N PRO A 146 -6.40 13.38 15.84
CA PRO A 146 -7.58 13.88 15.13
C PRO A 146 -7.34 13.97 13.63
N GLY A 147 -8.30 13.49 12.85
CA GLY A 147 -8.24 13.51 11.38
C GLY A 147 -7.45 12.37 10.73
N TRP A 148 -6.81 11.46 11.49
CA TRP A 148 -6.08 10.31 10.92
C TRP A 148 -6.93 9.04 10.94
N LEU A 149 -6.98 8.34 9.81
CA LEU A 149 -7.61 7.03 9.67
C LEU A 149 -6.71 6.10 8.87
N THR A 150 -6.60 4.86 9.32
CA THR A 150 -5.87 3.78 8.67
C THR A 150 -6.83 2.86 7.90
N LEU A 151 -6.44 2.49 6.69
CA LEU A 151 -7.20 1.64 5.78
C LEU A 151 -6.32 0.53 5.25
N GLY A 152 -6.88 -0.66 5.11
CA GLY A 152 -6.16 -1.78 4.54
C GLY A 152 -7.08 -2.94 4.19
N PRO A 153 -6.60 -3.94 3.44
CA PRO A 153 -7.35 -5.16 3.19
C PRO A 153 -7.67 -5.86 4.50
N ALA A 154 -8.86 -6.44 4.62
CA ALA A 154 -9.27 -7.24 5.77
C ALA A 154 -8.38 -8.48 5.92
N THR A 155 -7.28 -8.33 6.65
CA THR A 155 -6.22 -9.34 6.79
C THR A 155 -6.04 -9.66 8.28
N PRO A 156 -5.98 -10.95 8.67
CA PRO A 156 -5.68 -11.32 10.04
C PRO A 156 -4.37 -10.71 10.54
N GLY A 157 -4.38 -10.13 11.75
CA GLY A 157 -3.20 -9.56 12.40
C GLY A 157 -2.83 -8.13 12.00
N LEU A 158 -3.54 -7.52 11.03
CA LEU A 158 -3.37 -6.12 10.68
C LEU A 158 -4.49 -5.29 11.34
N ALA A 159 -4.14 -4.48 12.33
CA ALA A 159 -5.07 -3.53 12.95
C ALA A 159 -5.19 -2.27 12.09
N VAL A 160 -6.39 -2.03 11.55
CA VAL A 160 -6.75 -0.80 10.82
C VAL A 160 -8.07 -0.26 11.34
N ASP A 161 -8.27 1.06 11.22
CA ASP A 161 -9.54 1.71 11.59
C ASP A 161 -10.66 1.28 10.64
N ILE A 162 -10.34 1.07 9.37
CA ILE A 162 -11.29 0.66 8.33
C ILE A 162 -10.71 -0.51 7.53
N ALA A 163 -11.23 -1.70 7.81
CA ALA A 163 -10.94 -2.90 7.02
C ALA A 163 -11.75 -2.87 5.72
N VAL A 164 -11.08 -3.10 4.59
CA VAL A 164 -11.67 -3.11 3.25
C VAL A 164 -11.79 -4.56 2.76
N SER A 165 -12.96 -4.92 2.24
CA SER A 165 -13.20 -6.22 1.63
C SER A 165 -12.50 -6.33 0.28
N ALA A 166 -11.20 -6.56 0.31
CA ALA A 166 -10.34 -6.79 -0.85
C ALA A 166 -9.50 -8.05 -0.60
N SER A 167 -9.32 -8.88 -1.63
CA SER A 167 -8.43 -10.03 -1.51
C SER A 167 -6.97 -9.56 -1.46
N VAL A 168 -6.12 -10.30 -0.73
CA VAL A 168 -4.68 -10.02 -0.63
C VAL A 168 -4.02 -9.97 -2.02
N GLU A 169 -4.48 -10.83 -2.93
CA GLU A 169 -3.96 -10.87 -4.30
C GLU A 169 -4.39 -9.64 -5.12
N ALA A 170 -5.63 -9.18 -4.97
CA ALA A 170 -6.09 -7.96 -5.65
C ALA A 170 -5.32 -6.71 -5.15
N ASP A 171 -5.10 -6.58 -3.83
CA ASP A 171 -4.25 -5.52 -3.27
C ASP A 171 -2.82 -5.60 -3.80
N ARG A 172 -2.23 -6.81 -3.86
CA ARG A 172 -0.89 -7.02 -4.42
C ARG A 172 -0.81 -6.57 -5.88
N ARG A 173 -1.79 -6.92 -6.72
CA ARG A 173 -1.83 -6.48 -8.13
C ARG A 173 -1.97 -4.97 -8.26
N ALA A 174 -2.80 -4.33 -7.44
CA ALA A 174 -2.93 -2.88 -7.43
C ALA A 174 -1.61 -2.18 -7.04
N VAL A 175 -0.95 -2.68 -5.99
CA VAL A 175 0.35 -2.18 -5.53
C VAL A 175 1.44 -2.37 -6.60
N ALA A 176 1.41 -3.49 -7.32
CA ALA A 176 2.32 -3.76 -8.44
C ALA A 176 2.04 -2.81 -9.63
N ALA A 177 0.78 -2.55 -9.96
CA ALA A 177 0.42 -1.61 -11.02
C ALA A 177 0.91 -0.18 -10.70
N LEU A 178 0.75 0.27 -9.45
CA LEU A 178 1.32 1.54 -8.97
C LEU A 178 2.84 1.57 -9.10
N ALA A 179 3.52 0.48 -8.71
CA ALA A 179 4.98 0.36 -8.84
C ALA A 179 5.45 0.39 -10.30
N ALA A 180 4.65 -0.14 -11.22
CA ALA A 180 4.87 -0.07 -12.66
C ALA A 180 4.55 1.32 -13.28
N GLY A 181 4.22 2.32 -12.45
CA GLY A 181 3.94 3.69 -12.90
C GLY A 181 2.51 3.92 -13.38
N THR A 182 1.57 3.00 -13.11
CA THR A 182 0.15 3.23 -13.39
C THR A 182 -0.33 4.40 -12.52
N PRO A 183 -0.91 5.46 -13.12
CA PRO A 183 -1.44 6.57 -12.35
C PRO A 183 -2.56 6.11 -11.39
N PRO A 184 -2.59 6.60 -10.14
CA PRO A 184 -3.53 6.13 -9.12
C PRO A 184 -4.99 6.33 -9.55
N GLU A 185 -5.29 7.37 -10.32
CA GLU A 185 -6.63 7.65 -10.84
C GLU A 185 -7.16 6.62 -11.85
N LYS A 186 -6.29 5.79 -12.43
CA LYS A 186 -6.67 4.67 -13.31
C LYS A 186 -7.01 3.40 -12.53
N LEU A 187 -6.59 3.30 -11.27
CA LEU A 187 -6.88 2.16 -10.39
C LEU A 187 -8.18 2.36 -9.61
N LEU A 188 -8.71 3.58 -9.62
CA LEU A 188 -10.03 3.89 -9.08
C LEU A 188 -11.09 3.29 -10.01
N ASN A 189 -11.94 2.42 -9.47
CA ASN A 189 -13.04 1.88 -10.25
C ASN A 189 -14.04 3.00 -10.57
N ARG A 190 -14.08 3.44 -11.83
CA ARG A 190 -14.96 4.54 -12.24
C ARG A 190 -16.41 4.13 -12.39
N GLN A 191 -16.72 2.84 -12.48
CA GLN A 191 -18.08 2.35 -12.55
C GLN A 191 -18.16 0.96 -11.91
N PRO A 192 -18.90 0.76 -10.81
CA PRO A 192 -19.55 -0.53 -10.67
C PRO A 192 -20.44 -0.64 -11.90
N GLU A 193 -20.02 -1.44 -12.89
CA GLU A 193 -20.91 -1.81 -13.98
C GLU A 193 -22.13 -2.39 -13.28
N LYS A 194 -23.22 -1.61 -13.31
CA LYS A 194 -24.48 -2.07 -12.78
C LYS A 194 -24.83 -3.22 -13.70
N ASN A 195 -24.61 -4.46 -13.22
CA ASN A 195 -24.94 -5.66 -13.98
C ASN A 195 -26.37 -5.45 -14.44
N ARG A 196 -26.55 -5.22 -15.75
CA ARG A 196 -27.87 -5.05 -16.32
C ARG A 196 -28.45 -6.45 -16.32
N TYR A 197 -29.04 -6.84 -15.20
CA TYR A 197 -29.98 -7.92 -15.19
C TYR A 197 -31.09 -7.47 -16.14
N ASP A 198 -31.03 -7.98 -17.37
CA ASP A 198 -32.13 -7.86 -18.31
C ASP A 198 -33.35 -8.44 -17.59
N GLU A 199 -34.39 -7.64 -17.42
CA GLU A 199 -35.60 -8.08 -16.73
C GLU A 199 -36.19 -9.33 -17.40
N ALA A 200 -35.92 -9.54 -18.70
CA ALA A 200 -36.28 -10.76 -19.42
C ALA A 200 -35.47 -12.01 -19.02
N ALA A 201 -34.26 -11.86 -18.47
CA ALA A 201 -33.51 -12.94 -17.85
C ALA A 201 -34.09 -13.28 -16.47
N LEU A 202 -34.42 -12.26 -15.67
CA LEU A 202 -35.06 -12.44 -14.36
C LEU A 202 -36.43 -13.14 -14.45
N ILE A 203 -37.23 -12.80 -15.46
CA ILE A 203 -38.53 -13.45 -15.72
C ILE A 203 -38.34 -14.92 -16.13
N ARG A 204 -37.31 -15.25 -16.93
CA ARG A 204 -37.01 -16.64 -17.31
C ARG A 204 -36.60 -17.49 -16.12
N ASP A 205 -35.76 -16.96 -15.24
CA ASP A 205 -35.31 -17.67 -14.04
C ASP A 205 -36.46 -17.90 -13.06
N TYR A 206 -37.38 -16.94 -12.94
CA TYR A 206 -38.59 -17.09 -12.14
C TYR A 206 -39.57 -18.11 -12.73
N THR A 207 -39.77 -18.08 -14.05
CA THR A 207 -40.69 -19.01 -14.73
C THR A 207 -40.17 -20.44 -14.74
N ASN A 208 -38.84 -20.62 -14.75
CA ASN A 208 -38.18 -21.92 -14.73
C ASN A 208 -37.88 -22.43 -13.30
N GLN A 209 -38.32 -21.71 -12.26
CA GLN A 209 -38.16 -22.18 -10.89
C GLN A 209 -39.07 -23.41 -10.71
N PRO A 210 -38.52 -24.62 -10.49
CA PRO A 210 -39.34 -25.81 -10.31
C PRO A 210 -40.20 -25.60 -9.06
N ALA A 211 -41.52 -25.78 -9.22
CA ALA A 211 -42.47 -25.68 -8.12
C ALA A 211 -41.95 -26.52 -6.95
N GLU A 212 -41.73 -25.86 -5.81
CA GLU A 212 -41.33 -26.50 -4.57
C GLU A 212 -42.35 -27.60 -4.27
N ALA A 213 -41.93 -28.85 -4.45
CA ALA A 213 -42.79 -30.00 -4.24
C ALA A 213 -43.14 -30.09 -2.75
N PRO A 214 -44.42 -30.23 -2.38
CA PRO A 214 -44.77 -30.49 -0.99
C PRO A 214 -44.17 -31.84 -0.56
N ALA A 215 -43.59 -31.86 0.64
CA ALA A 215 -43.02 -33.06 1.27
C ALA A 215 -44.05 -34.21 1.38
N PRO A 216 -43.60 -35.48 1.44
CA PRO A 216 -44.23 -36.58 0.73
C PRO A 216 -45.23 -37.38 1.58
N ALA A 217 -46.26 -37.93 0.93
CA ALA A 217 -46.94 -39.12 1.42
C ALA A 217 -47.46 -40.00 0.27
N GLY A 218 -46.82 -41.16 0.09
CA GLY A 218 -47.53 -42.42 -0.19
C GLY A 218 -47.70 -42.88 -1.65
N HIS A 219 -47.01 -43.99 -1.96
CA HIS A 219 -47.37 -45.05 -2.93
C HIS A 219 -47.25 -44.71 -4.44
N THR A 220 -46.76 -45.54 -5.36
CA THR A 220 -46.05 -46.84 -5.43
C THR A 220 -45.59 -46.99 -6.90
N SER A 221 -44.46 -47.67 -7.13
CA SER A 221 -43.96 -48.46 -8.28
C SER A 221 -44.77 -48.46 -9.60
N ASN A 222 -44.24 -48.57 -10.83
CA ASN A 222 -42.98 -48.95 -11.49
C ASN A 222 -43.20 -48.49 -12.95
N ASP A 223 -42.24 -48.04 -13.74
CA ASP A 223 -41.30 -48.82 -14.59
C ASP A 223 -40.61 -47.70 -15.44
N GLY A 224 -39.30 -47.54 -15.56
CA GLY A 224 -38.33 -48.52 -16.00
C GLY A 224 -37.69 -48.05 -17.32
N THR A 225 -36.88 -46.98 -17.31
CA THR A 225 -35.71 -46.86 -18.22
C THR A 225 -34.66 -45.94 -17.60
N GLU A 226 -33.62 -46.56 -17.07
CA GLU A 226 -32.42 -45.94 -16.49
C GLU A 226 -31.30 -45.93 -17.53
N SER A 227 -30.70 -44.76 -17.75
CA SER A 227 -29.24 -44.52 -17.83
C SER A 227 -28.93 -43.30 -18.71
N ALA A 228 -28.30 -42.30 -18.09
CA ALA A 228 -27.77 -41.07 -18.68
C ALA A 228 -26.38 -41.29 -19.35
N PRO A 229 -25.55 -40.23 -19.51
CA PRO A 229 -25.28 -39.33 -20.65
C PRO A 229 -23.93 -39.73 -21.34
N PRO A 230 -23.10 -38.94 -22.09
CA PRO A 230 -23.06 -37.49 -22.39
C PRO A 230 -22.71 -37.10 -23.85
N GLY A 231 -22.75 -35.80 -24.18
CA GLY A 231 -22.30 -35.35 -25.51
C GLY A 231 -22.37 -33.85 -25.79
N ALA A 232 -21.49 -33.09 -25.14
CA ALA A 232 -20.83 -31.90 -25.66
C ALA A 232 -21.61 -30.96 -26.61
N SER A 233 -22.35 -30.00 -26.05
CA SER A 233 -22.30 -28.66 -26.64
C SER A 233 -21.08 -27.98 -26.05
N ALA A 234 -20.02 -27.89 -26.86
CA ALA A 234 -18.81 -27.18 -26.52
C ALA A 234 -19.17 -25.77 -26.02
N ALA A 235 -18.95 -25.53 -24.73
CA ALA A 235 -18.61 -24.21 -24.28
C ALA A 235 -17.38 -23.82 -25.10
N GLN A 236 -17.55 -22.89 -26.03
CA GLN A 236 -16.41 -22.20 -26.60
C GLN A 236 -15.60 -21.68 -25.40
N PRO A 237 -14.30 -22.02 -25.29
CA PRO A 237 -13.46 -21.30 -24.36
C PRO A 237 -13.49 -19.85 -24.83
N ASP A 238 -13.92 -18.94 -23.95
CA ASP A 238 -13.76 -17.51 -24.15
C ASP A 238 -12.27 -17.23 -24.30
N ALA A 239 -11.80 -17.30 -25.55
CA ALA A 239 -10.56 -16.71 -25.97
C ALA A 239 -10.75 -15.20 -25.77
N ASP A 240 -9.88 -14.64 -24.92
CA ASP A 240 -9.85 -13.25 -24.45
C ASP A 240 -10.89 -12.89 -23.37
N ALA A 241 -10.87 -13.62 -22.25
CA ALA A 241 -11.04 -12.97 -20.95
C ALA A 241 -9.87 -11.97 -20.77
N ALA A 242 -9.97 -10.81 -21.42
CA ALA A 242 -9.09 -9.68 -21.19
C ALA A 242 -9.10 -9.41 -19.67
N GLU A 243 -7.98 -9.70 -19.02
CA GLU A 243 -7.82 -9.54 -17.58
C GLU A 243 -8.25 -8.12 -17.22
N SER A 244 -9.35 -8.00 -16.46
CA SER A 244 -9.90 -6.69 -16.13
C SER A 244 -8.80 -5.85 -15.47
N PRO A 245 -8.66 -4.56 -15.83
CA PRO A 245 -7.58 -3.73 -15.32
C PRO A 245 -7.60 -3.75 -13.79
N PRO A 246 -6.42 -3.79 -13.14
CA PRO A 246 -6.34 -3.92 -11.69
C PRO A 246 -7.06 -2.74 -11.02
N ALA A 247 -8.06 -3.03 -10.20
CA ALA A 247 -8.76 -2.04 -9.39
C ALA A 247 -8.22 -2.04 -7.95
N ASP A 248 -8.00 -0.85 -7.40
CA ASP A 248 -7.53 -0.68 -6.03
C ASP A 248 -8.71 -0.36 -5.10
N ALA A 249 -9.27 -1.40 -4.50
CA ALA A 249 -10.42 -1.27 -3.60
C ALA A 249 -10.11 -0.44 -2.34
N VAL A 250 -8.87 -0.46 -1.85
CA VAL A 250 -8.48 0.29 -0.64
C VAL A 250 -8.38 1.78 -0.97
N LEU A 251 -7.72 2.11 -2.09
CA LEU A 251 -7.64 3.49 -2.58
C LEU A 251 -9.03 4.04 -2.97
N GLN A 252 -9.87 3.22 -3.59
CA GLN A 252 -11.26 3.57 -3.88
C GLN A 252 -12.02 3.90 -2.60
N ARG A 253 -11.90 3.07 -1.56
CA ARG A 253 -12.54 3.31 -0.27
C ARG A 253 -12.08 4.61 0.38
N ALA A 254 -10.78 4.93 0.30
CA ALA A 254 -10.24 6.20 0.80
C ALA A 254 -10.90 7.41 0.10
N ARG A 255 -11.03 7.35 -1.23
CA ARG A 255 -11.74 8.37 -2.00
C ARG A 255 -13.21 8.46 -1.59
N ASP A 256 -13.90 7.33 -1.45
CA ASP A 256 -15.33 7.33 -1.09
C ASP A 256 -15.58 7.94 0.29
N ILE A 257 -14.72 7.67 1.27
CA ILE A 257 -14.78 8.28 2.61
C ILE A 257 -14.62 9.80 2.52
N HIS A 258 -13.63 10.28 1.77
CA HIS A 258 -13.43 11.70 1.56
C HIS A 258 -14.67 12.37 0.96
N ARG A 259 -15.22 11.80 -0.12
CA ARG A 259 -16.44 12.32 -0.78
C ARG A 259 -17.65 12.32 0.16
N ALA A 260 -17.80 11.26 0.96
CA ALA A 260 -18.86 11.18 1.96
C ALA A 260 -18.72 12.28 3.03
N LEU A 261 -17.51 12.54 3.53
CA LEU A 261 -17.26 13.59 4.52
C LEU A 261 -17.47 15.00 3.95
N LEU A 262 -17.09 15.24 2.69
CA LEU A 262 -17.42 16.47 1.97
C LEU A 262 -18.93 16.67 1.85
N ALA A 263 -19.66 15.65 1.40
CA ALA A 263 -21.12 15.70 1.26
C ALA A 263 -21.83 15.97 2.60
N LEU A 264 -21.27 15.46 3.70
CA LEU A 264 -21.74 15.69 5.07
C LEU A 264 -21.26 17.03 5.68
N LYS A 265 -20.48 17.82 4.94
CA LYS A 265 -19.86 19.09 5.40
C LYS A 265 -19.05 18.91 6.68
N LYS A 266 -18.40 17.75 6.85
CA LYS A 266 -17.52 17.43 7.99
C LYS A 266 -16.07 17.82 7.74
N ILE A 267 -15.74 18.05 6.47
CA ILE A 267 -14.48 18.63 6.01
C ILE A 267 -14.82 19.75 5.01
N PRO A 268 -14.01 20.82 4.97
CA PRO A 268 -14.21 21.94 4.06
C PRO A 268 -14.00 21.57 2.59
#